data_AF-A0A381IBF9-F1
#
_entry.id   AF-A0A381IBF9-F1
#
_cell.length_a   1.000
_cell.length_b   1.000
_cell.length_c   1.000
_cell.angle_alpha   90.00
_cell.angle_beta   90.00
_cell.angle_gamma   90.00
#
_symmetry.space_group_name_H-M   'P 1'
#
loop_
_entity.id
_entity.type
_entity.pdbx_description
1 polymer ?
#
loop_
_entity_poly.entity_id
_entity_poly.type
_entity_poly.pdbx_seq_one_letter_code
_entity_poly.pdbx_strand_id
1 'polypeptide(L)'
;MDVVCVMLIRISLLGKILDRGISNDVILTLRSAGIDTKQWLHGFDSAEESVKDSIDLIKGHPLIPDGIIVHGLIISPETGKLDVVVNGYEDK
;
A
#
# COMPACT_ATOMS: atom_id res chain seq x y z
N MET A 1 -4.96 11.85 -20.17
CA MET A 1 -4.65 12.07 -18.75
C MET A 1 -5.03 10.80 -18.01
N ASP A 2 -4.08 9.86 -17.92
CA ASP A 2 -4.24 8.63 -17.15
C ASP A 2 -4.13 8.97 -15.66
N VAL A 3 -5.28 9.17 -15.02
CA VAL A 3 -5.38 9.20 -13.57
C VAL A 3 -5.30 7.75 -13.11
N VAL A 4 -4.17 7.33 -12.55
CA VAL A 4 -4.09 6.09 -11.77
C VAL A 4 -4.78 6.37 -10.45
N CYS A 5 -6.10 6.29 -10.45
CA CYS A 5 -6.89 6.33 -9.23
C CYS A 5 -6.70 5.00 -8.50
N VAL A 6 -6.23 5.04 -7.25
CA VAL A 6 -6.18 3.89 -6.34
C VAL A 6 -7.62 3.57 -5.92
N MET A 7 -8.39 3.06 -6.87
CA MET A 7 -9.79 2.71 -6.70
C MET A 7 -9.89 1.20 -6.72
N LEU A 8 -10.01 0.60 -5.52
CA LEU A 8 -10.57 -0.72 -5.22
C LEU A 8 -10.43 -1.76 -6.36
N ILE A 9 -9.30 -2.47 -6.37
CA ILE A 9 -8.89 -3.33 -7.48
C ILE A 9 -9.44 -4.75 -7.28
N ARG A 10 -10.68 -4.98 -7.72
CA ARG A 10 -11.18 -6.34 -8.08
C ARG A 10 -11.03 -6.60 -9.59
N ILE A 11 -9.99 -6.04 -10.22
CA ILE A 11 -9.58 -6.32 -11.60
C ILE A 11 -8.06 -6.40 -11.62
N SER A 12 -7.47 -7.58 -11.83
CA SER A 12 -6.01 -7.78 -11.91
C SER A 12 -5.33 -6.68 -12.76
N LEU A 13 -4.58 -5.79 -12.10
CA LEU A 13 -3.82 -4.72 -12.74
C LEU A 13 -2.86 -5.29 -13.79
N LEU A 14 -2.31 -6.48 -13.53
CA LEU A 14 -1.51 -7.23 -14.49
C LEU A 14 -2.27 -7.52 -15.79
N GLY A 15 -3.54 -7.91 -15.72
CA GLY A 15 -4.37 -8.13 -16.91
C GLY A 15 -4.48 -6.86 -17.76
N LYS A 16 -4.79 -5.72 -17.12
CA LYS A 16 -4.87 -4.42 -17.81
C LYS A 16 -3.55 -4.00 -18.45
N ILE A 17 -2.42 -4.30 -17.82
CA ILE A 17 -1.08 -3.98 -18.33
C ILE A 17 -0.78 -4.80 -19.59
N LEU A 18 -1.12 -6.10 -19.57
CA LEU A 18 -0.96 -6.99 -20.72
C LEU A 18 -1.90 -6.58 -21.88
N ASP A 19 -3.16 -6.26 -21.58
CA ASP A 19 -4.14 -5.81 -22.59
C ASP A 19 -3.74 -4.49 -23.27
N ARG A 20 -2.97 -3.65 -22.56
CA ARG A 20 -2.40 -2.40 -23.11
C ARG A 20 -1.12 -2.62 -23.92
N GLY A 21 -0.70 -3.86 -24.13
CA GLY A 21 0.38 -4.22 -25.06
C GLY A 21 1.76 -4.41 -24.43
N ILE A 22 1.87 -4.44 -23.09
CA ILE A 22 3.14 -4.82 -22.45
C ILE A 22 3.34 -6.33 -22.60
N SER A 23 4.50 -6.73 -23.13
CA SER A 23 4.82 -8.16 -23.29
C SER A 23 4.96 -8.86 -21.94
N ASN A 24 4.59 -10.14 -21.90
CA ASN A 24 4.86 -11.04 -20.79
C ASN A 24 6.36 -11.12 -20.46
N ASP A 25 7.26 -10.92 -21.43
CA ASP A 25 8.71 -10.92 -21.22
C ASP A 25 9.15 -9.85 -20.21
N VAL A 26 8.45 -8.72 -20.16
CA VAL A 26 8.72 -7.65 -19.19
C VAL A 26 8.39 -8.14 -17.78
N ILE A 27 7.26 -8.84 -17.61
CA ILE A 27 6.85 -9.40 -16.32
C ILE A 27 7.83 -10.49 -15.86
N LEU A 28 8.31 -11.32 -16.80
CA LEU A 28 9.32 -12.35 -16.53
C LEU A 28 10.67 -11.73 -16.12
N THR A 29 11.06 -10.63 -16.76
CA THR A 29 12.28 -9.88 -16.43
C THR A 29 12.20 -9.34 -15.00
N LEU A 30 11.07 -8.73 -14.62
CA LEU A 30 10.86 -8.21 -13.26
C LEU A 30 10.93 -9.32 -12.20
N ARG A 31 10.30 -10.48 -12.47
CA ARG A 31 10.40 -11.64 -11.58
C ARG A 31 11.82 -12.17 -11.46
N SER A 32 12.56 -12.20 -12.57
CA SER A 32 13.97 -12.63 -12.58
C SER A 32 14.88 -11.65 -11.81
N ALA A 33 14.49 -10.38 -11.72
CA ALA A 33 15.13 -9.38 -10.86
C ALA A 33 14.71 -9.48 -9.37
N GLY A 34 13.94 -10.51 -8.98
CA GLY A 34 13.49 -10.72 -7.61
C GLY A 34 12.26 -9.91 -7.20
N ILE A 35 11.58 -9.26 -8.16
CA ILE A 35 10.37 -8.48 -7.86
C ILE A 35 9.15 -9.41 -7.92
N ASP A 36 8.49 -9.61 -6.78
CA ASP A 36 7.18 -10.26 -6.74
C ASP A 36 6.10 -9.31 -7.28
N THR A 37 5.88 -9.36 -8.59
CA THR A 37 4.89 -8.55 -9.27
C THR A 37 3.45 -8.80 -8.80
N LYS A 38 3.14 -9.96 -8.21
CA LYS A 38 1.81 -10.21 -7.65
C LYS A 38 1.65 -9.49 -6.33
N GLN A 39 2.61 -9.62 -5.43
CA GLN A 39 2.58 -8.94 -4.14
C GLN A 39 2.59 -7.42 -4.32
N TRP A 40 3.45 -6.91 -5.21
CA TRP A 40 3.61 -5.48 -5.43
C TRP A 40 2.37 -4.82 -6.08
N LEU A 41 1.63 -5.56 -6.91
CA LEU A 41 0.44 -5.07 -7.62
C LEU A 41 -0.89 -5.52 -6.99
N HIS A 42 -0.85 -6.27 -5.89
CA HIS A 42 -2.03 -6.72 -5.15
C HIS A 42 -2.83 -5.53 -4.60
N GLY A 43 -2.16 -4.43 -4.26
CA GLY A 43 -2.77 -3.30 -3.58
C GLY A 43 -3.05 -3.63 -2.11
N PHE A 44 -4.05 -2.97 -1.55
CA PHE A 44 -4.54 -3.18 -0.19
C PHE A 44 -6.06 -3.35 -0.22
N ASP A 45 -6.61 -4.15 0.70
CA ASP A 45 -8.06 -4.38 0.77
C ASP A 45 -8.81 -3.14 1.30
N SER A 46 -8.17 -2.35 2.18
CA SER A 46 -8.65 -1.04 2.62
C SER A 46 -7.50 -0.08 2.95
N ALA A 47 -7.73 1.23 2.85
CA ALA A 47 -6.71 2.21 3.20
C ALA A 47 -6.35 2.12 4.69
N GLU A 48 -7.34 1.78 5.52
CA GLU A 48 -7.21 1.55 6.96
C GLU A 48 -6.27 0.38 7.27
N GLU A 49 -6.38 -0.73 6.54
CA GLU A 49 -5.50 -1.89 6.69
C GLU A 49 -4.07 -1.56 6.27
N SER A 50 -3.89 -0.86 5.14
CA SER A 50 -2.55 -0.42 4.70
C SER A 50 -1.85 0.48 5.73
N VAL A 51 -2.61 1.35 6.41
CA VAL A 51 -2.09 2.18 7.51
C VAL A 51 -1.71 1.31 8.71
N LYS A 52 -2.53 0.34 9.10
CA LYS A 52 -2.24 -0.57 10.22
C LYS A 52 -0.99 -1.42 9.97
N ASP A 53 -0.88 -2.03 8.78
CA ASP A 53 0.29 -2.81 8.40
C ASP A 53 1.58 -1.98 8.47
N SER A 54 1.50 -0.72 8.02
CA SER A 54 2.63 0.21 8.09
C SER A 54 3.03 0.53 9.53
N ILE A 55 2.05 0.69 10.43
CA ILE A 55 2.31 0.95 11.85
C ILE A 55 2.96 -0.26 12.52
N ASP A 56 2.49 -1.47 12.23
CA ASP A 56 3.06 -2.70 12.79
C ASP A 56 4.51 -2.89 12.34
N LEU A 57 4.81 -2.60 11.07
CA LEU A 57 6.18 -2.60 10.55
C LEU A 57 7.07 -1.58 11.27
N ILE A 58 6.58 -0.36 11.50
CA ILE A 58 7.33 0.69 12.21
C ILE A 58 7.57 0.27 13.67
N LYS A 59 6.52 -0.15 14.39
CA LYS A 59 6.62 -0.56 15.79
C LYS A 59 7.56 -1.77 15.99
N GLY A 60 7.57 -2.71 15.04
CA GLY A 60 8.45 -3.88 15.06
C GLY A 60 9.88 -3.62 14.54
N HIS A 61 10.20 -2.41 14.10
CA HIS A 61 11.47 -2.14 13.44
C HIS A 61 12.62 -2.01 14.47
N PRO A 62 13.74 -2.74 14.32
CA PRO A 62 14.85 -2.73 15.30
C PRO A 62 15.51 -1.37 15.58
N LEU A 63 15.30 -0.39 14.68
CA LEU A 63 15.81 0.98 14.82
C LEU A 63 14.81 1.96 15.45
N ILE A 64 13.61 1.51 15.80
CA ILE A 64 12.62 2.33 16.49
C ILE A 64 12.79 2.12 18.00
N PRO A 65 13.21 3.15 18.76
CA PRO A 65 13.39 3.03 20.19
C PRO A 65 12.07 2.79 20.92
N ASP A 66 12.16 2.14 22.08
CA ASP A 66 11.04 2.01 23.00
C ASP A 66 10.51 3.39 23.43
N GLY A 67 9.19 3.51 23.53
CA GLY A 67 8.51 4.75 23.97
C GLY A 67 8.16 5.74 22.87
N ILE A 68 8.46 5.44 21.60
CA ILE A 68 7.95 6.22 20.46
C ILE A 68 6.47 5.91 20.23
N ILE A 69 5.65 6.95 20.15
CA ILE A 69 4.21 6.85 19.91
C ILE A 69 3.95 6.98 18.41
N VAL A 70 3.26 5.99 17.85
CA VAL A 70 2.96 5.93 16.41
C VAL A 70 1.46 6.11 16.20
N HIS A 71 1.10 7.07 15.34
CA HIS A 71 -0.29 7.34 14.95
C HIS A 71 -0.54 6.94 13.50
N GLY A 72 -1.77 6.48 13.22
CA GLY A 72 -2.26 6.18 11.88
C GLY A 72 -3.32 7.17 11.45
N LEU A 73 -3.11 7.85 10.32
CA LEU A 73 -4.04 8.84 9.79
C LEU A 73 -4.33 8.56 8.32
N ILE A 74 -5.57 8.81 7.91
CA ILE A 74 -5.97 8.86 6.51
C ILE A 74 -6.42 10.29 6.21
N ILE A 75 -5.98 10.82 5.06
CA ILE A 75 -6.40 12.12 4.56
C ILE A 75 -7.33 11.96 3.36
N SER A 76 -8.48 12.62 3.40
CA SER A 76 -9.36 12.75 2.23
C SER A 76 -8.72 13.67 1.19
N PRO A 77 -8.47 13.21 -0.05
CA PRO A 77 -7.83 14.03 -1.08
C PRO A 77 -8.74 15.14 -1.60
N GLU A 78 -10.06 15.01 -1.45
CA GLU A 78 -11.04 15.98 -1.93
C GLU A 78 -11.28 17.11 -0.92
N THR A 79 -11.32 16.77 0.37
CA THR A 79 -11.72 17.71 1.44
C THR A 79 -10.58 18.12 2.36
N GLY A 80 -9.46 17.36 2.36
CA GLY A 80 -8.39 17.51 3.34
C GLY A 80 -8.72 17.02 4.75
N LYS A 81 -9.91 16.43 4.95
CA LYS A 81 -10.32 15.86 6.25
C LYS A 81 -9.35 14.75 6.67
N LEU A 82 -8.91 14.80 7.92
CA LEU A 82 -8.08 13.77 8.54
C LEU A 82 -8.95 12.86 9.40
N ASP A 83 -8.81 11.56 9.19
CA ASP A 83 -9.44 10.51 9.98
C ASP A 83 -8.36 9.72 10.73
N VAL A 84 -8.57 9.52 12.03
CA VAL A 84 -7.65 8.77 12.89
C VAL A 84 -8.00 7.29 12.79
N VAL A 85 -7.07 6.50 12.26
CA VAL A 85 -7.19 5.03 12.17
C VAL A 85 -6.60 4.36 13.40
N VAL A 86 -5.48 4.88 13.90
CA VAL A 86 -4.80 4.39 15.10
C VAL A 86 -4.37 5.58 15.95
N ASN A 87 -4.86 5.62 17.19
CA ASN A 87 -4.43 6.57 18.19
C ASN A 87 -3.36 5.93 19.09
N GLY A 88 -2.09 6.22 18.83
CA GLY A 88 -0.97 5.67 19.59
C GLY A 88 -0.95 6.02 21.08
N TYR A 89 -1.76 6.97 21.56
CA TYR A 89 -1.90 7.24 23.00
C TYR A 89 -2.80 6.22 23.72
N GLU A 90 -3.76 5.64 23.00
CA GLU A 90 -4.78 4.72 23.52
C GLU A 90 -4.39 3.24 23.29
N ASP A 91 -3.42 3.01 22.41
CA ASP A 91 -2.94 1.70 21.96
C ASP A 91 -1.68 1.28 22.74
N LYS A 92 -1.81 1.17 24.07
CA LYS A 92 -0.76 0.73 25.01
C LYS A 92 -1.00 -0.67 25.56
#